data_AF-A0A7V8F5G2-F1
#
_entry.id   AF-A0A7V8F5G2-F1
#
_cell.length_a   1.000
_cell.length_b   1.000
_cell.length_c   1.000
_cell.angle_alpha   90.00
_cell.angle_beta   90.00
_cell.angle_gamma   90.00
#
_symmetry.space_group_name_H-M   'P 1'
#
loop_
_entity.id
_entity.type
_entity.pdbx_description
1 polymer ?
#
loop_
_entity_poly.entity_id
_entity_poly.type
_entity_poly.pdbx_seq_one_letter_code
_entity_poly.pdbx_strand_id
1 'polypeptide(L)'
;MRSIRFTGIAAALYLAASASMAADVTQIPDNIRSQFGPDDTIIAMKSASPLGLDASGTVVAVRYASDDPQKPAHCELIVFRGDHAKVATSEHNSNVVDCINNETNKTAGTLAANDQLTVTPTQIAYVNLLPRGGTAYTFNWCRRFFAWHLQRVEASSVYNGEKGPVVRRSTLDFPMRLTWINLSDFDPKLVRDDLAKNLKTLK
;
A
#
# COMPACT_ATOMS: atom_id res chain seq x y z
N MET A 1 48.09 -39.41 -35.31
CA MET A 1 47.14 -38.29 -35.54
C MET A 1 45.71 -38.79 -35.36
N ARG A 2 45.02 -38.36 -34.29
CA ARG A 2 43.55 -38.27 -34.24
C ARG A 2 43.18 -37.41 -33.03
N SER A 3 42.68 -36.22 -33.34
CA SER A 3 42.21 -35.19 -32.41
C SER A 3 40.73 -35.46 -32.13
N ILE A 4 40.30 -35.45 -30.87
CA ILE A 4 38.89 -35.36 -30.51
C ILE A 4 38.73 -34.22 -29.52
N ARG A 5 37.85 -33.29 -29.90
CA ARG A 5 37.65 -31.96 -29.33
C ARG A 5 36.77 -32.03 -28.08
N PHE A 6 37.10 -31.21 -27.10
CA PHE A 6 36.22 -30.85 -25.98
C PHE A 6 34.99 -30.12 -26.52
N THR A 7 33.80 -30.60 -26.14
CA THR A 7 32.55 -29.85 -26.37
C THR A 7 32.02 -29.47 -24.99
N GLY A 8 32.26 -28.20 -24.62
CA GLY A 8 31.64 -27.59 -23.46
C GLY A 8 30.21 -27.18 -23.80
N ILE A 9 29.26 -27.50 -22.91
CA ILE A 9 27.91 -26.94 -22.95
C ILE A 9 27.77 -26.09 -21.68
N ALA A 10 27.91 -24.79 -21.84
CA ALA A 10 27.54 -23.82 -20.81
C ALA A 10 26.02 -23.64 -20.88
N ALA A 11 25.31 -24.22 -19.91
CA ALA A 11 23.89 -23.96 -19.71
C ALA A 11 23.72 -22.60 -19.02
N ALA A 12 23.39 -21.57 -19.80
CA ALA A 12 22.95 -20.29 -19.25
C ALA A 12 21.47 -20.43 -18.86
N LEU A 13 21.20 -20.58 -17.55
CA LEU A 13 19.86 -20.41 -17.00
C LEU A 13 19.48 -18.92 -17.09
N TYR A 14 18.58 -18.57 -18.00
CA TYR A 14 17.88 -17.30 -17.98
C TYR A 14 16.79 -17.36 -16.92
N LEU A 15 17.08 -16.82 -15.73
CA LEU A 15 16.06 -16.44 -14.75
C LEU A 15 15.37 -15.16 -15.25
N ALA A 16 14.29 -15.34 -16.02
CA ALA A 16 13.36 -14.25 -16.29
C ALA A 16 12.56 -13.98 -15.00
N ALA A 17 12.99 -12.98 -14.24
CA ALA A 17 12.18 -12.41 -13.16
C ALA A 17 11.04 -11.61 -13.82
N SER A 18 9.90 -12.27 -14.05
CA SER A 18 8.67 -11.59 -14.43
C SER A 18 8.19 -10.77 -13.23
N ALA A 19 8.60 -9.51 -13.16
CA ALA A 19 7.93 -8.52 -12.32
C ALA A 19 6.54 -8.29 -12.94
N SER A 20 5.56 -9.10 -12.51
CA SER A 20 4.16 -8.89 -12.88
C SER A 20 3.73 -7.56 -12.27
N MET A 21 3.68 -6.51 -13.10
CA MET A 21 3.13 -5.23 -12.68
C MET A 21 1.62 -5.38 -12.51
N ALA A 22 1.08 -4.83 -11.42
CA ALA A 22 -0.35 -4.76 -11.20
C ALA A 22 -1.03 -4.06 -12.39
N ALA A 23 -2.06 -4.68 -12.96
CA ALA A 23 -2.84 -4.08 -14.02
C ALA A 23 -3.67 -2.92 -13.44
N ASP A 24 -3.67 -1.77 -14.13
CA ASP A 24 -4.58 -0.69 -13.78
C ASP A 24 -6.01 -1.10 -14.11
N VAL A 25 -6.85 -1.08 -13.08
CA VAL A 25 -8.25 -1.40 -13.21
C VAL A 25 -9.01 -0.12 -13.56
N THR A 26 -9.71 -0.12 -14.69
CA THR A 26 -10.51 1.03 -15.15
C THR A 26 -11.97 0.96 -14.70
N GLN A 27 -12.43 -0.21 -14.26
CA GLN A 27 -13.79 -0.47 -13.79
C GLN A 27 -13.78 -1.43 -12.61
N ILE A 28 -14.55 -1.13 -11.56
CA ILE A 28 -14.64 -1.99 -10.39
C ILE A 28 -15.49 -3.22 -10.71
N PRO A 29 -14.97 -4.44 -10.56
CA PRO A 29 -15.73 -5.67 -10.74
C PRO A 29 -16.94 -5.75 -9.82
N ASP A 30 -18.05 -6.29 -10.32
CA ASP A 30 -19.32 -6.39 -9.58
C ASP A 30 -19.19 -7.13 -8.25
N ASN A 31 -18.35 -8.17 -8.21
CA ASN A 31 -18.11 -8.96 -6.99
C ASN A 31 -17.37 -8.19 -5.89
N ILE A 32 -16.54 -7.20 -6.25
CA ILE A 32 -15.91 -6.26 -5.32
C ILE A 32 -16.91 -5.17 -4.95
N ARG A 33 -17.64 -4.61 -5.94
CA ARG A 33 -18.65 -3.58 -5.70
C ARG A 33 -19.73 -4.04 -4.73
N SER A 34 -20.16 -5.30 -4.84
CA SER A 34 -21.19 -5.89 -3.98
C SER A 34 -20.79 -6.04 -2.51
N GLN A 35 -19.51 -5.81 -2.16
CA GLN A 35 -19.05 -5.84 -0.77
C GLN A 35 -19.37 -4.53 -0.02
N PHE A 36 -19.82 -3.49 -0.73
CA PHE A 36 -20.00 -2.14 -0.21
C PHE A 36 -21.43 -1.63 -0.40
N GLY A 37 -21.80 -0.62 0.39
CA GLY A 37 -23.06 0.09 0.21
C GLY A 37 -23.11 0.87 -1.12
N PRO A 38 -24.31 1.23 -1.59
CA PRO A 38 -24.48 1.93 -2.87
C PRO A 38 -23.80 3.31 -2.91
N ASP A 39 -23.65 3.95 -1.76
CA ASP A 39 -23.05 5.28 -1.62
C ASP A 39 -21.56 5.25 -1.24
N ASP A 40 -21.00 4.05 -0.98
CA ASP A 40 -19.59 3.89 -0.68
C ASP A 40 -18.74 4.08 -1.94
N THR A 41 -17.61 4.77 -1.78
CA THR A 41 -16.71 5.08 -2.89
C THR A 41 -15.41 4.30 -2.76
N ILE A 42 -15.15 3.39 -3.68
CA ILE A 42 -13.83 2.78 -3.84
C ILE A 42 -12.91 3.79 -4.53
N ILE A 43 -12.01 4.40 -3.75
CA ILE A 43 -11.13 5.47 -4.21
C ILE A 43 -9.84 4.94 -4.83
N ALA A 44 -9.41 3.72 -4.49
CA ALA A 44 -8.26 3.05 -5.11
C ALA A 44 -8.47 1.53 -5.16
N MET A 45 -7.95 0.87 -6.20
CA MET A 45 -8.01 -0.58 -6.30
C MET A 45 -6.89 -1.12 -7.20
N LYS A 46 -6.11 -2.07 -6.67
CA LYS A 46 -5.10 -2.79 -7.45
C LYS A 46 -5.12 -4.28 -7.11
N SER A 47 -4.91 -5.11 -8.12
CA SER A 47 -4.87 -6.56 -7.98
C SER A 47 -3.45 -7.09 -8.20
N ALA A 48 -3.12 -8.21 -7.57
CA ALA A 48 -1.88 -8.93 -7.78
C ALA A 48 -2.12 -10.45 -7.79
N SER A 49 -1.25 -11.16 -8.49
CA SER A 49 -1.30 -12.61 -8.65
C SER A 49 0.15 -13.15 -8.63
N PRO A 50 0.61 -13.82 -7.56
CA PRO A 50 -0.11 -14.01 -6.29
C PRO A 50 -0.23 -12.72 -5.48
N LEU A 51 -1.04 -12.73 -4.41
CA LEU A 51 -1.04 -11.71 -3.36
C LEU A 51 -0.85 -12.39 -2.01
N GLY A 52 0.32 -12.20 -1.39
CA GLY A 52 0.69 -12.92 -0.19
C GLY A 52 0.86 -14.42 -0.45
N LEU A 53 0.00 -15.25 0.15
CA LEU A 53 -0.09 -16.67 -0.14
C LEU A 53 -1.16 -17.03 -1.18
N ASP A 54 -2.06 -16.12 -1.48
CA ASP A 54 -3.23 -16.41 -2.29
C ASP A 54 -2.87 -16.39 -3.78
N ALA A 55 -3.52 -17.27 -4.56
CA ALA A 55 -3.29 -17.38 -6.00
C ALA A 55 -3.53 -16.05 -6.72
N SER A 56 -4.52 -15.28 -6.27
CA SER A 56 -4.77 -13.90 -6.64
C SER A 56 -5.46 -13.15 -5.50
N GLY A 57 -5.35 -11.84 -5.51
CA GLY A 57 -6.04 -10.98 -4.57
C GLY A 57 -6.11 -9.53 -5.04
N THR A 58 -6.93 -8.74 -4.35
CA THR A 58 -7.19 -7.34 -4.67
C THR A 58 -7.14 -6.51 -3.41
N VAL A 59 -6.44 -5.38 -3.44
CA VAL A 59 -6.44 -4.40 -2.36
C VAL A 59 -7.29 -3.22 -2.78
N VAL A 60 -8.17 -2.78 -1.89
CA VAL A 60 -9.11 -1.70 -2.08
C VAL A 60 -8.87 -0.65 -1.00
N ALA A 61 -8.86 0.64 -1.38
CA ALA A 61 -9.12 1.73 -0.45
C ALA A 61 -10.56 2.21 -0.68
N VAL A 62 -11.37 2.17 0.36
CA VAL A 62 -12.78 2.59 0.32
C VAL A 62 -13.00 3.78 1.24
N ARG A 63 -13.84 4.71 0.79
CA ARG A 63 -14.46 5.74 1.62
C ARG A 63 -15.91 5.36 1.84
N TYR A 64 -16.29 5.19 3.10
CA TYR A 64 -17.66 4.89 3.46
C TYR A 64 -18.51 6.16 3.43
N ALA A 65 -19.75 6.01 2.99
CA ALA A 65 -20.74 7.07 3.11
C ALA A 65 -20.97 7.40 4.60
N SER A 66 -21.19 8.69 4.90
CA SER A 66 -21.62 9.12 6.22
C SER A 66 -23.04 9.66 6.14
N ASP A 67 -23.88 9.20 7.06
CA ASP A 67 -25.23 9.69 7.28
C ASP A 67 -25.24 11.07 7.96
N ASP A 68 -24.12 11.45 8.56
CA ASP A 68 -23.94 12.68 9.30
C ASP A 68 -22.82 13.53 8.66
N PRO A 69 -23.15 14.66 8.01
CA PRO A 69 -22.14 15.52 7.39
C PRO A 69 -21.19 16.19 8.42
N GLN A 70 -21.49 16.12 9.72
CA GLN A 70 -20.58 16.55 10.78
C GLN A 70 -19.57 15.48 11.19
N LYS A 71 -19.80 14.20 10.83
CA LYS A 71 -18.84 13.13 11.08
C LYS A 71 -17.76 13.15 10.00
N PRO A 72 -16.47 13.00 10.38
CA PRO A 72 -15.41 12.83 9.42
C PRO A 72 -15.66 11.62 8.51
N ALA A 73 -15.36 11.77 7.22
CA ALA A 73 -15.36 10.64 6.31
C ALA A 73 -14.42 9.54 6.82
N HIS A 74 -14.94 8.31 6.89
CA HIS A 74 -14.18 7.13 7.30
C HIS A 74 -13.68 6.39 6.07
N CYS A 75 -12.41 5.98 6.11
CA CYS A 75 -11.81 5.18 5.05
C CYS A 75 -11.14 3.94 5.60
N GLU A 76 -10.98 2.96 4.73
CA GLU A 76 -10.42 1.67 5.09
C GLU A 76 -9.61 1.11 3.93
N LEU A 77 -8.50 0.48 4.28
CA LEU A 77 -7.76 -0.39 3.36
C LEU A 77 -8.22 -1.82 3.59
N ILE A 78 -8.64 -2.51 2.54
CA ILE A 78 -9.15 -3.88 2.59
C ILE A 78 -8.35 -4.74 1.62
N VAL A 79 -7.89 -5.89 2.09
CA VAL A 79 -7.24 -6.92 1.29
C VAL A 79 -8.26 -8.03 1.08
N PHE A 80 -8.60 -8.29 -0.19
CA PHE A 80 -9.40 -9.41 -0.62
C PHE A 80 -8.50 -10.52 -1.16
N ARG A 81 -8.78 -11.76 -0.76
CA ARG A 81 -8.26 -12.97 -1.39
C ARG A 81 -9.26 -13.53 -2.40
N GLY A 82 -8.73 -14.22 -3.41
CA GLY A 82 -9.52 -14.83 -4.48
C GLY A 82 -9.49 -14.01 -5.76
N ASP A 83 -10.12 -14.57 -6.79
CA ASP A 83 -10.18 -13.98 -8.13
C ASP A 83 -11.42 -13.09 -8.30
N HIS A 84 -11.54 -12.47 -9.47
CA HIS A 84 -12.69 -11.64 -9.84
C HIS A 84 -14.05 -12.38 -9.84
N ALA A 85 -14.09 -13.71 -9.64
CA ALA A 85 -15.35 -14.46 -9.52
C ALA A 85 -15.77 -14.66 -8.06
N LYS A 86 -14.82 -14.86 -7.13
CA LYS A 86 -15.10 -15.03 -5.69
C LYS A 86 -14.04 -14.33 -4.85
N VAL A 87 -14.48 -13.35 -4.07
CA VAL A 87 -13.64 -12.59 -3.15
C VAL A 87 -14.05 -12.84 -1.71
N ALA A 88 -13.07 -12.87 -0.82
CA ALA A 88 -13.28 -12.86 0.62
C ALA A 88 -12.27 -11.91 1.26
N THR A 89 -12.69 -11.15 2.28
CA THR A 89 -11.77 -10.31 3.04
C THR A 89 -10.75 -11.18 3.76
N SER A 90 -9.46 -10.90 3.56
CA SER A 90 -8.37 -11.53 4.30
C SER A 90 -7.88 -10.64 5.44
N GLU A 91 -7.68 -9.35 5.18
CA GLU A 91 -7.29 -8.35 6.18
C GLU A 91 -7.92 -6.99 5.86
N HIS A 92 -8.04 -6.13 6.87
CA HIS A 92 -8.53 -4.76 6.70
C HIS A 92 -7.98 -3.86 7.80
N ASN A 93 -7.89 -2.56 7.53
CA ASN A 93 -7.48 -1.56 8.54
C ASN A 93 -8.03 -0.16 8.22
N SER A 94 -8.65 0.46 9.22
CA SER A 94 -9.30 1.79 9.16
C SER A 94 -8.34 2.98 9.26
N ASN A 95 -7.05 2.75 9.50
CA ASN A 95 -6.09 3.80 9.84
C ASN A 95 -4.99 3.99 8.78
N VAL A 96 -4.87 3.10 7.79
CA VAL A 96 -3.90 3.23 6.71
C VAL A 96 -4.29 4.34 5.73
N VAL A 97 -5.57 4.47 5.43
CA VAL A 97 -6.11 5.49 4.50
C VAL A 97 -6.69 6.64 5.33
N ASP A 98 -5.99 7.77 5.36
CA ASP A 98 -6.48 8.95 6.07
C ASP A 98 -7.55 9.63 5.23
N CYS A 99 -8.78 9.73 5.75
CA CYS A 99 -9.85 10.55 5.18
C CYS A 99 -10.32 11.64 6.15
N ILE A 100 -9.67 11.79 7.30
CA ILE A 100 -9.98 12.82 8.29
C ILE A 100 -9.16 14.08 8.01
N ASN A 101 -7.91 13.94 7.61
CA ASN A 101 -7.00 15.08 7.37
C ASN A 101 -6.56 15.19 5.90
N ASN A 102 -6.87 14.21 5.06
CA ASN A 102 -6.49 14.21 3.66
C ASN A 102 -7.67 14.64 2.76
N GLU A 103 -7.66 15.89 2.33
CA GLU A 103 -8.68 16.45 1.42
C GLU A 103 -8.79 15.69 0.09
N THR A 104 -7.68 15.13 -0.40
CA THR A 104 -7.66 14.30 -1.61
C THR A 104 -8.53 13.06 -1.41
N ASN A 105 -8.33 12.31 -0.33
CA ASN A 105 -9.12 11.11 -0.08
C ASN A 105 -10.57 11.42 0.33
N LYS A 106 -10.81 12.54 1.03
CA LYS A 106 -12.16 13.01 1.41
C LYS A 106 -13.08 13.21 0.22
N THR A 107 -12.53 13.70 -0.89
CA THR A 107 -13.31 14.10 -2.07
C THR A 107 -13.02 13.25 -3.31
N ALA A 108 -12.07 12.31 -3.22
CA ALA A 108 -11.71 11.41 -4.31
C ALA A 108 -12.96 10.74 -4.91
N GLY A 109 -13.08 10.81 -6.24
CA GLY A 109 -14.04 10.01 -6.98
C GLY A 109 -13.64 8.54 -7.01
N THR A 110 -14.46 7.74 -7.69
CA THR A 110 -14.14 6.32 -7.93
C THR A 110 -12.78 6.19 -8.61
N LEU A 111 -11.87 5.41 -8.02
CA LEU A 111 -10.50 5.16 -8.48
C LEU A 111 -9.61 6.42 -8.63
N ALA A 112 -10.03 7.58 -8.12
CA ALA A 112 -9.26 8.82 -8.24
C ALA A 112 -7.97 8.83 -7.40
N ALA A 113 -7.85 7.90 -6.44
CA ALA A 113 -6.68 7.71 -5.59
C ALA A 113 -5.85 6.47 -5.97
N ASN A 114 -5.95 5.99 -7.22
CA ASN A 114 -5.27 4.75 -7.61
C ASN A 114 -3.74 4.86 -7.62
N ASP A 115 -3.19 6.04 -7.89
CA ASP A 115 -1.74 6.29 -7.90
C ASP A 115 -1.13 6.28 -6.49
N GLN A 116 -1.96 6.45 -5.46
CA GLN A 116 -1.57 6.41 -4.05
C GLN A 116 -1.44 4.98 -3.54
N LEU A 117 -2.03 4.00 -4.22
CA LEU A 117 -1.99 2.58 -3.86
C LEU A 117 -0.96 1.85 -4.73
N THR A 118 -0.07 1.10 -4.11
CA THR A 118 0.83 0.15 -4.79
C THR A 118 0.58 -1.24 -4.24
N VAL A 119 0.39 -2.21 -5.13
CA VAL A 119 0.21 -3.61 -4.78
C VAL A 119 1.13 -4.45 -5.66
N THR A 120 1.93 -5.29 -5.03
CA THR A 120 2.73 -6.33 -5.67
C THR A 120 2.51 -7.63 -4.91
N PRO A 121 3.03 -8.78 -5.38
CA PRO A 121 2.78 -10.05 -4.71
C PRO A 121 3.17 -10.10 -3.23
N THR A 122 4.14 -9.30 -2.79
CA THR A 122 4.63 -9.31 -1.41
C THR A 122 4.64 -7.94 -0.76
N GLN A 123 4.03 -6.93 -1.38
CA GLN A 123 4.00 -5.56 -0.86
C GLN A 123 2.66 -4.89 -1.09
N ILE A 124 2.16 -4.20 -0.08
CA ILE A 124 1.05 -3.27 -0.16
C ILE A 124 1.56 -1.93 0.37
N ALA A 125 1.39 -0.85 -0.39
CA ALA A 125 1.73 0.48 0.09
C ALA A 125 0.63 1.48 -0.22
N TYR A 126 0.36 2.39 0.71
CA TYR A 126 -0.57 3.50 0.52
C TYR A 126 0.08 4.83 0.90
N VAL A 127 -0.10 5.85 0.04
CA VAL A 127 0.44 7.20 0.24
C VAL A 127 -0.68 8.19 0.55
N ASN A 128 -0.68 8.71 1.77
CA ASN A 128 -1.53 9.82 2.19
C ASN A 128 -0.86 11.15 1.84
N LEU A 129 -1.25 11.73 0.70
CA LEU A 129 -0.78 13.04 0.24
C LEU A 129 -1.48 14.18 1.01
N LEU A 130 -0.70 15.07 1.62
CA LEU A 130 -1.19 16.25 2.33
C LEU A 130 -0.70 17.53 1.61
N PRO A 131 -1.36 18.69 1.78
CA PRO A 131 -0.97 19.94 1.10
C PRO A 131 0.49 20.36 1.32
N ARG A 132 1.10 19.93 2.43
CA ARG A 132 2.48 20.26 2.80
C ARG A 132 3.28 19.01 3.17
N GLY A 133 3.09 17.91 2.44
CA GLY A 133 3.86 16.68 2.64
C GLY A 133 3.00 15.44 2.51
N GLY A 134 3.22 14.45 3.37
CA GLY A 134 2.42 13.23 3.35
C GLY A 134 3.03 12.12 4.16
N THR A 135 2.31 11.02 4.26
CA THR A 135 2.78 9.79 4.92
C THR A 135 2.53 8.59 4.04
N ALA A 136 3.55 7.76 3.85
CA ALA A 136 3.45 6.48 3.16
C ALA A 136 3.62 5.34 4.17
N TYR A 137 2.72 4.36 4.09
CA TYR A 137 2.79 3.11 4.84
C TYR A 137 3.04 1.96 3.88
N THR A 138 4.09 1.19 4.13
CA THR A 138 4.42 0.00 3.34
C THR A 138 4.33 -1.24 4.22
N PHE A 139 3.53 -2.20 3.79
CA PHE A 139 3.37 -3.50 4.41
C PHE A 139 3.97 -4.59 3.52
N ASN A 140 4.70 -5.52 4.13
CA ASN A 140 5.24 -6.68 3.44
C ASN A 140 4.56 -7.97 3.91
N TRP A 141 4.44 -8.92 2.99
CA TRP A 141 3.97 -10.26 3.33
C TRP A 141 5.09 -11.08 3.95
N CYS A 142 4.85 -11.66 5.13
CA CYS A 142 5.78 -12.61 5.74
C CYS A 142 5.25 -14.03 5.64
N ARG A 143 5.93 -14.86 4.84
CA ARG A 143 5.57 -16.27 4.66
C ARG A 143 5.67 -17.12 5.93
N ARG A 144 6.51 -16.73 6.90
CA ARG A 144 6.68 -17.49 8.15
C ARG A 144 5.48 -17.33 9.09
N PHE A 145 4.91 -16.13 9.13
CA PHE A 145 3.80 -15.79 10.03
C PHE A 145 2.46 -15.74 9.31
N PHE A 146 2.46 -15.88 7.98
CA PHE A 146 1.26 -15.81 7.14
C PHE A 146 0.46 -14.53 7.40
N ALA A 147 1.16 -13.39 7.49
CA ALA A 147 0.57 -12.10 7.82
C ALA A 147 1.26 -10.95 7.06
N TRP A 148 0.49 -9.90 6.79
CA TRP A 148 1.03 -8.59 6.38
C TRP A 148 1.53 -7.84 7.61
N HIS A 149 2.73 -7.28 7.53
CA HIS A 149 3.28 -6.46 8.60
C HIS A 149 3.83 -5.14 8.09
N LEU A 150 3.80 -4.11 8.93
CA LEU A 150 4.38 -2.81 8.64
C LEU A 150 5.89 -2.96 8.46
N GLN A 151 6.36 -2.72 7.24
CA GLN A 151 7.77 -2.79 6.87
C GLN A 151 8.43 -1.43 6.96
N ARG A 152 7.73 -0.39 6.49
CA ARG A 152 8.29 0.97 6.40
C ARG A 152 7.20 2.01 6.60
N VAL A 153 7.58 3.09 7.27
CA VAL A 153 6.81 4.34 7.33
C VAL A 153 7.69 5.46 6.85
N GLU A 154 7.17 6.28 5.93
CA GLU A 154 7.83 7.50 5.49
C GLU A 154 6.92 8.68 5.73
N ALA A 155 7.37 9.69 6.47
CA ALA A 155 6.64 10.94 6.65
C ALA A 155 7.47 12.09 6.09
N SER A 156 6.80 13.01 5.41
CA SER A 156 7.42 14.25 4.92
C SER A 156 6.59 15.46 5.29
N SER A 157 7.27 16.59 5.51
CA SER A 157 6.64 17.89 5.68
C SER A 157 7.42 18.99 4.97
N VAL A 158 6.70 19.97 4.42
CA VAL A 158 7.25 21.13 3.72
C VAL A 158 6.83 22.39 4.45
N TYR A 159 7.78 23.25 4.78
CA TYR A 159 7.52 24.53 5.43
C TYR A 159 8.29 25.67 4.76
N ASN A 160 7.79 26.89 4.94
CA ASN A 160 8.45 28.09 4.45
C ASN A 160 9.57 28.45 5.43
N GLY A 161 10.83 28.28 5.00
CA GLY A 161 11.99 28.80 5.71
C GLY A 161 12.35 30.20 5.22
N GLU A 162 13.22 30.88 5.97
CA GLU A 162 13.73 32.22 5.65
C GLU A 162 14.39 32.29 4.26
N LYS A 163 14.94 31.17 3.77
CA LYS A 163 15.66 31.07 2.49
C LYS A 163 14.91 30.28 1.42
N GLY A 164 13.62 30.01 1.61
CA GLY A 164 12.81 29.21 0.69
C GLY A 164 12.19 27.97 1.36
N PRO A 165 11.56 27.07 0.57
CA PRO A 165 10.92 25.89 1.10
C PRO A 165 11.95 24.95 1.72
N VAL A 166 11.64 24.41 2.89
CA VAL A 166 12.46 23.42 3.57
C VAL A 166 11.65 22.14 3.72
N VAL A 167 12.27 21.03 3.34
CA VAL A 167 11.66 19.70 3.42
C VAL A 167 12.23 18.98 4.62
N ARG A 168 11.34 18.39 5.43
CA ARG A 168 11.73 17.42 6.44
C ARG A 168 11.19 16.06 6.07
N ARG A 169 12.00 15.02 6.32
CA ARG A 169 11.62 13.63 6.11
C ARG A 169 12.01 12.79 7.31
N SER A 170 11.16 11.84 7.65
CA SER A 170 11.43 10.79 8.62
C SER A 170 11.10 9.45 7.99
N THR A 171 11.96 8.46 8.24
CA THR A 171 11.78 7.09 7.75
C THR A 171 12.03 6.13 8.91
N LEU A 172 11.06 5.23 9.14
CA LEU A 172 11.17 4.11 10.06
C LEU A 172 11.10 2.82 9.26
N ASP A 173 11.98 1.88 9.59
CA ASP A 173 12.10 0.58 8.92
C ASP A 173 12.06 -0.55 9.95
N PHE A 174 11.33 -1.61 9.64
CA PHE A 174 11.43 -2.88 10.36
C PHE A 174 12.68 -3.66 9.92
N PRO A 175 13.42 -4.31 10.85
CA PRO A 175 13.19 -4.36 12.29
C PRO A 175 13.93 -3.28 13.09
N MET A 176 14.68 -2.39 12.42
CA MET A 176 15.61 -1.48 13.10
C MET A 176 14.93 -0.41 13.98
N ARG A 177 13.80 0.13 13.52
CA ARG A 177 13.09 1.24 14.17
C ARG A 177 11.60 1.00 14.33
N LEU A 178 11.11 -0.15 13.87
CA LEU A 178 9.73 -0.57 14.02
C LEU A 178 9.72 -1.93 14.71
N THR A 179 8.80 -2.10 15.64
CA THR A 179 8.40 -3.42 16.11
C THR A 179 7.55 -4.10 15.03
N TRP A 180 7.31 -5.40 15.22
CA TRP A 180 6.35 -6.12 14.38
C TRP A 180 4.94 -5.58 14.65
N ILE A 181 4.28 -5.08 13.61
CA ILE A 181 2.90 -4.58 13.66
C ILE A 181 2.16 -5.18 12.46
N ASN A 182 1.10 -5.96 12.69
CA ASN A 182 0.28 -6.49 11.60
C ASN A 182 -0.49 -5.37 10.91
N LEU A 183 -0.89 -5.56 9.65
CA LEU A 183 -1.73 -4.59 8.95
C LEU A 183 -3.05 -4.38 9.70
N SER A 184 -3.72 -5.43 10.17
CA SER A 184 -4.96 -5.33 10.96
C SER A 184 -4.82 -4.48 12.22
N ASP A 185 -3.66 -4.55 12.88
CA ASP A 185 -3.41 -3.94 14.19
C ASP A 185 -2.77 -2.55 14.09
N PHE A 186 -2.53 -2.07 12.87
CA PHE A 186 -1.84 -0.81 12.66
C PHE A 186 -2.67 0.39 13.12
N ASP A 187 -2.04 1.26 13.92
CA ASP A 187 -2.50 2.61 14.25
C ASP A 187 -1.31 3.57 14.09
N PRO A 188 -1.43 4.67 13.32
CA PRO A 188 -0.40 5.70 13.18
C PRO A 188 0.17 6.23 14.51
N LYS A 189 -0.61 6.20 15.60
CA LYS A 189 -0.15 6.57 16.95
C LYS A 189 1.01 5.71 17.44
N LEU A 190 1.08 4.44 17.02
CA LEU A 190 2.16 3.51 17.39
C LEU A 190 3.53 3.95 16.86
N VAL A 191 3.58 4.70 15.76
CA VAL A 191 4.82 5.11 15.09
C VAL A 191 5.09 6.60 15.16
N ARG A 192 4.13 7.39 15.67
CA ARG A 192 4.18 8.86 15.67
C ARG A 192 5.39 9.42 16.41
N ASP A 193 5.64 8.92 17.62
CA ASP A 193 6.70 9.46 18.47
C ASP A 193 8.09 9.13 17.89
N ASP A 194 8.23 7.96 17.27
CA ASP A 194 9.47 7.56 16.61
C ASP A 194 9.70 8.31 15.31
N LEU A 195 8.64 8.63 14.55
CA LEU A 195 8.74 9.51 13.39
C LEU A 195 9.28 10.90 13.80
N ALA A 196 8.76 11.46 14.90
CA ALA A 196 9.20 12.76 15.40
C ALA A 196 10.69 12.76 15.80
N LYS A 197 11.16 11.70 16.46
CA LYS A 197 12.57 11.54 16.86
C LYS A 197 13.52 11.39 15.67
N ASN A 198 13.05 10.82 14.56
CA ASN A 198 13.88 10.52 13.37
C ASN A 198 13.77 11.59 12.27
N LEU A 199 13.20 12.75 12.57
CA LEU A 199 12.98 13.82 11.62
C LEU A 199 14.31 14.45 11.16
N LYS A 200 14.58 14.40 9.87
CA LYS A 200 15.77 14.99 9.24
C LYS A 200 15.36 16.15 8.35
N THR A 201 16.10 17.25 8.43
CA THR A 201 15.96 18.38 7.48
C THR A 201 16.76 18.07 6.23
N LEU A 202 16.10 18.09 5.08
CA LEU A 202 16.71 18.00 3.76
C LEU A 202 16.92 19.43 3.25
N LYS A 203 18.16 19.75 2.87
CA LYS A 203 18.53 21.05 2.29
C LYS A 203 18.46 20.97 0.78
#